data_AF-A0A2E5P264-F1
#
_entry.id   AF-A0A2E5P264-F1
#
_cell.length_a   1.000
_cell.length_b   1.000
_cell.length_c   1.000
_cell.angle_alpha   90.00
_cell.angle_beta   90.00
_cell.angle_gamma   90.00
#
_symmetry.space_group_name_H-M   'P 1'
#
loop_
_entity.id
_entity.type
_entity.pdbx_description
1 polymer ?
#
loop_
_entity_poly.entity_id
_entity_poly.type
_entity_poly.pdbx_seq_one_letter_code
_entity_poly.pdbx_strand_id
1 'polypeptide(L)'
;MTARPIAVAPNTRPAMYEVMCRAVMAGGGRLVEPADAEGLVWADPAGVDSFPEVVADAKNLEWIQLPYAGIEPFAHHLDDRWTWTCGKGVYAPAVAETTLG
;
A
#
# COMPACT_ATOMS: atom_id res chain seq x y z
N MET A 1 21.02 8.04 6.40
CA MET A 1 19.58 8.21 6.12
C MET A 1 18.84 7.17 6.94
N THR A 2 17.89 7.57 7.78
CA THR A 2 17.04 6.64 8.53
C THR A 2 16.00 6.03 7.58
N ALA A 3 15.80 4.71 7.64
CA ALA A 3 14.78 4.03 6.85
C ALA A 3 13.38 4.49 7.31
N ARG A 4 12.53 4.92 6.36
CA ARG A 4 11.19 5.41 6.66
C ARG A 4 10.31 4.26 7.20
N PRO A 5 9.55 4.46 8.30
CA PRO A 5 8.62 3.46 8.82
C PRO A 5 7.39 3.35 7.92
N ILE A 6 7.20 2.19 7.30
CA ILE A 6 6.12 1.91 6.36
C ILE A 6 5.32 0.69 6.82
N ALA A 7 4.00 0.81 6.88
CA ALA A 7 3.10 -0.31 7.05
C ALA A 7 2.62 -0.85 5.69
N VAL A 8 2.32 -2.15 5.64
CA VAL A 8 1.62 -2.79 4.54
C VAL A 8 0.35 -3.39 5.10
N ALA A 9 -0.81 -3.04 4.54
CA ALA A 9 -2.10 -3.56 4.99
C ALA A 9 -3.14 -3.46 3.88
N PRO A 10 -4.23 -4.24 3.94
CA PRO A 10 -4.45 -5.36 4.85
C PRO A 10 -3.70 -6.62 4.38
N ASN A 11 -3.62 -7.64 5.23
CA ASN A 11 -3.00 -8.93 4.90
C ASN A 11 -3.99 -9.97 4.34
N THR A 12 -5.20 -9.53 3.96
CA THR A 12 -6.30 -10.36 3.42
C THR A 12 -5.93 -11.09 2.13
N ARG A 13 -4.91 -10.62 1.40
CA ARG A 13 -4.33 -11.26 0.22
C ARG A 13 -2.87 -11.62 0.48
N PRO A 14 -2.57 -12.80 1.06
CA PRO A 14 -1.22 -13.13 1.54
C PRO A 14 -0.12 -12.97 0.47
N ALA A 15 -0.35 -13.46 -0.75
CA ALA A 15 0.62 -13.35 -1.84
C ALA A 15 0.92 -11.89 -2.22
N MET A 16 -0.11 -11.03 -2.25
CA MET A 16 0.05 -9.61 -2.58
C MET A 16 0.71 -8.85 -1.42
N TYR A 17 0.27 -9.11 -0.19
CA TYR A 17 0.88 -8.59 1.02
C TYR A 17 2.39 -8.90 1.09
N GLU A 18 2.78 -10.14 0.83
CA GLU A 18 4.20 -10.53 0.82
C GLU A 18 5.02 -9.80 -0.24
N VAL A 19 4.47 -9.64 -1.46
CA VAL A 19 5.12 -8.89 -2.54
C VAL A 19 5.31 -7.43 -2.14
N MET A 20 4.29 -6.79 -1.55
CA MET A 20 4.37 -5.40 -1.11
C MET A 20 5.37 -5.22 0.03
N CYS A 21 5.40 -6.14 1.01
CA CYS A 21 6.40 -6.16 2.07
C CYS A 21 7.83 -6.22 1.50
N ARG A 22 8.07 -7.11 0.53
CA ARG A 22 9.37 -7.21 -0.15
C ARG A 22 9.72 -5.94 -0.92
N ALA A 23 8.76 -5.34 -1.61
CA ALA A 23 8.96 -4.09 -2.34
C ALA A 23 9.33 -2.92 -1.40
N VAL A 24 8.67 -2.81 -0.25
CA VAL A 24 9.01 -1.81 0.79
C VAL A 24 10.44 -1.99 1.28
N MET A 25 10.83 -3.22 1.63
CA MET A 25 12.20 -3.51 2.09
C MET A 25 13.24 -3.24 0.99
N ALA A 26 12.96 -3.65 -0.25
CA ALA A 26 13.84 -3.39 -1.40
C ALA A 26 13.97 -1.89 -1.72
N GLY A 27 12.92 -1.10 -1.46
CA GLY A 27 12.92 0.36 -1.57
C GLY A 27 13.60 1.09 -0.40
N GLY A 28 14.15 0.36 0.58
CA GLY A 28 14.81 0.94 1.76
C GLY A 28 13.85 1.41 2.87
N GLY A 29 12.58 1.03 2.79
CA GLY A 29 11.62 1.23 3.88
C GLY A 29 11.79 0.19 5.00
N ARG A 30 11.34 0.54 6.20
CA ARG A 30 11.29 -0.35 7.36
C ARG A 30 9.86 -0.72 7.65
N LEU A 31 9.55 -2.02 7.63
CA LEU A 31 8.22 -2.52 7.96
C LEU A 31 7.91 -2.27 9.45
N VAL A 32 6.73 -1.71 9.71
CA VAL A 32 6.18 -1.46 11.04
C VAL A 32 4.68 -1.70 11.05
N GLU A 33 4.09 -1.74 12.25
CA GLU A 33 2.64 -1.73 12.43
C GLU A 33 2.04 -0.38 11.99
N PRO A 34 0.77 -0.33 11.53
CA PRO A 34 0.12 0.92 11.10
C PRO A 34 0.18 2.06 12.13
N ALA A 35 0.14 1.75 13.42
CA ALA A 35 0.20 2.74 14.50
C ALA A 35 1.53 3.54 14.53
N ASP A 36 2.61 2.92 14.07
CA ASP A 36 3.97 3.50 14.07
C ASP A 36 4.40 3.99 12.67
N ALA A 37 3.53 3.86 11.68
CA ALA A 37 3.87 4.13 10.29
C ALA A 37 3.78 5.62 9.94
N GLU A 38 4.77 6.09 9.17
CA GLU A 38 4.70 7.37 8.45
C GLU A 38 4.08 7.19 7.06
N GLY A 39 4.13 5.95 6.53
CA GLY A 39 3.60 5.59 5.23
C GLY A 39 2.83 4.28 5.22
N LEU A 40 1.81 4.18 4.38
CA LEU A 40 0.99 2.97 4.21
C LEU A 40 0.97 2.53 2.75
N VAL A 41 1.33 1.27 2.50
CA VAL A 41 1.12 0.61 1.20
C VAL A 41 -0.11 -0.29 1.28
N TRP A 42 -1.09 -0.03 0.42
CA TRP A 42 -2.35 -0.76 0.44
C TRP A 42 -2.29 -2.06 -0.39
N ALA A 43 -2.46 -3.21 0.25
CA ALA A 43 -2.24 -4.53 -0.32
C ALA A 43 -3.52 -5.30 -0.74
N ASP A 44 -4.70 -4.67 -0.69
CA ASP A 44 -5.95 -5.29 -1.19
C ASP A 44 -6.87 -4.30 -1.89
N PRO A 45 -6.90 -4.23 -3.24
CA PRO A 45 -7.72 -3.25 -3.95
C PRO A 45 -9.23 -3.41 -3.72
N ALA A 46 -9.69 -4.59 -3.28
CA ALA A 46 -11.11 -4.83 -2.99
C ALA A 46 -11.47 -4.63 -1.51
N GLY A 47 -10.48 -4.60 -0.61
CA GLY A 47 -10.67 -4.56 0.84
C GLY A 47 -10.95 -3.18 1.41
N VAL A 48 -11.49 -2.25 0.63
CA VAL A 48 -11.62 -0.83 0.97
C VAL A 48 -12.38 -0.61 2.28
N ASP A 49 -13.38 -1.43 2.59
CA ASP A 49 -14.17 -1.32 3.81
C ASP A 49 -13.34 -1.46 5.10
N SER A 50 -12.18 -2.13 5.04
CA SER A 50 -11.25 -2.25 6.17
C SER A 50 -10.33 -1.04 6.35
N PHE A 51 -10.33 -0.10 5.40
CA PHE A 51 -9.45 1.06 5.41
C PHE A 51 -9.60 1.93 6.66
N PRO A 52 -10.81 2.31 7.10
CA PRO A 52 -10.99 3.11 8.32
C PRO A 52 -10.42 2.46 9.58
N GLU A 53 -10.48 1.12 9.68
CA GLU A 53 -9.95 0.37 10.82
C GLU A 53 -8.41 0.38 10.81
N VAL A 54 -7.80 0.12 9.66
CA VAL A 54 -6.34 0.08 9.49
C VAL A 54 -5.69 1.42 9.85
N VAL A 55 -6.35 2.53 9.52
CA VAL A 55 -5.80 3.88 9.73
C VAL A 55 -6.26 4.54 11.04
N ALA A 56 -7.12 3.88 11.84
CA ALA A 56 -7.71 4.47 13.04
C ALA A 56 -6.65 4.91 14.05
N ASP A 57 -5.62 4.08 14.26
CA ASP A 57 -4.54 4.33 15.22
C ASP A 57 -3.26 4.88 14.57
N ALA A 58 -3.27 5.13 13.26
CA ALA A 58 -2.11 5.57 12.48
C ALA A 58 -1.84 7.07 12.66
N LYS A 59 -1.38 7.46 13.86
CA LYS A 59 -1.23 8.87 14.27
C LYS A 59 -0.15 9.64 13.53
N ASN A 60 0.87 8.93 13.03
CA ASN A 60 2.01 9.52 12.33
C ASN A 60 1.89 9.38 10.81
N LEU A 61 0.78 8.85 10.30
CA LEU A 61 0.62 8.56 8.90
C LEU A 61 0.52 9.85 8.08
N GLU A 62 1.42 10.01 7.12
CA GLU A 62 1.50 11.19 6.24
C GLU A 62 1.28 10.84 4.77
N TRP A 63 1.51 9.58 4.40
CA TRP A 63 1.55 9.13 3.00
C TRP A 63 0.88 7.78 2.78
N ILE A 64 0.10 7.66 1.71
CA ILE A 64 -0.56 6.42 1.30
C ILE A 64 -0.25 6.09 -0.16
N GLN A 65 0.15 4.85 -0.41
CA GLN A 65 0.42 4.30 -1.73
C GLN A 65 -0.64 3.26 -2.10
N LEU A 66 -1.35 3.52 -3.19
CA LEU A 66 -2.28 2.59 -3.82
C LEU A 66 -1.59 2.01 -5.07
N PRO A 67 -1.05 0.77 -5.05
CA PRO A 67 -0.30 0.20 -6.16
C PRO A 67 -1.17 -0.24 -7.37
N TYR A 68 -2.37 0.30 -7.51
CA TYR A 68 -3.36 -0.07 -8.53
C TYR A 68 -3.73 1.11 -9.43
N ALA A 69 -4.13 0.79 -10.67
CA ALA A 69 -4.56 1.79 -11.66
C ALA A 69 -6.00 2.30 -11.43
N GLY A 70 -6.84 1.51 -10.74
CA GLY A 70 -8.22 1.87 -10.39
C GLY A 70 -8.35 2.16 -8.90
N ILE A 71 -8.31 3.45 -8.55
CA ILE A 71 -8.50 3.94 -7.17
C ILE A 71 -9.92 4.47 -6.93
N GLU A 72 -10.84 4.29 -7.88
CA GLU A 72 -12.23 4.72 -7.79
C GLU A 72 -12.91 4.21 -6.51
N PRO A 73 -12.67 2.96 -6.05
CA PRO A 73 -13.18 2.50 -4.77
C PRO A 73 -12.67 3.31 -3.58
N PHE A 74 -11.48 3.93 -3.65
CA PHE A 74 -10.92 4.76 -2.57
C PHE A 74 -11.41 6.20 -2.58
N ALA A 75 -12.15 6.63 -3.60
CA ALA A 75 -12.52 8.04 -3.78
C ALA A 75 -13.24 8.65 -2.57
N HIS A 76 -14.02 7.85 -1.83
CA HIS A 76 -14.74 8.29 -0.63
C HIS A 76 -13.89 8.32 0.64
N HIS A 77 -12.68 7.76 0.60
CA HIS A 77 -11.70 7.77 1.69
C HIS A 77 -10.51 8.70 1.42
N LEU A 78 -10.46 9.33 0.25
CA LEU A 78 -9.46 10.35 -0.05
C LEU A 78 -9.65 11.50 0.93
N ASP A 79 -8.69 11.62 1.83
CA ASP A 79 -8.63 12.64 2.86
C ASP A 79 -7.38 13.48 2.61
N ASP A 80 -7.55 14.81 2.61
CA ASP A 80 -6.49 15.79 2.36
C ASP A 80 -5.41 15.79 3.45
N ARG A 81 -5.64 15.12 4.59
CA ARG A 81 -4.63 14.91 5.64
C ARG A 81 -3.43 14.08 5.18
N TRP A 82 -3.57 13.32 4.09
CA TRP A 82 -2.51 12.45 3.59
C TRP A 82 -2.12 12.76 2.15
N THR A 83 -0.84 12.53 1.85
CA THR A 83 -0.36 12.50 0.48
C THR A 83 -0.71 11.14 -0.15
N TRP A 84 -1.56 11.15 -1.16
CA TRP A 84 -1.94 9.95 -1.90
C TRP A 84 -1.09 9.78 -3.16
N THR A 85 -0.57 8.58 -3.35
CA THR A 85 0.15 8.19 -4.57
C THR A 85 -0.49 6.94 -5.15
N CYS A 86 -0.65 6.90 -6.47
CA CYS A 86 -1.18 5.72 -7.17
C CYS A 86 -0.19 5.19 -8.19
N GLY A 87 -0.08 3.87 -8.25
CA GLY A 87 0.83 3.14 -9.14
C GLY A 87 0.30 3.06 -10.58
N LYS A 88 -0.16 4.18 -11.16
CA LYS A 88 -0.73 4.22 -12.52
C LYS A 88 0.30 3.82 -13.63
N GLY A 89 1.53 3.46 -13.28
CA GLY A 89 2.59 3.10 -14.22
C GLY A 89 3.58 2.02 -13.77
N VAL A 90 3.29 1.20 -12.75
CA VAL A 90 4.25 0.20 -12.20
C VAL A 90 4.05 -1.23 -12.73
N TYR A 91 3.06 -1.47 -13.59
CA TYR A 91 2.92 -2.76 -14.31
C TYR A 91 3.73 -2.84 -15.62
N ALA A 92 5.00 -2.47 -15.57
CA ALA A 92 5.99 -2.86 -16.56
C ALA A 92 7.23 -3.34 -15.80
N PRO A 93 7.55 -4.66 -15.66
CA PRO A 93 7.05 -5.86 -16.36
C PRO A 93 6.75 -7.05 -15.39
N ALA A 94 5.49 -7.24 -14.97
CA ALA A 94 5.05 -8.49 -14.31
C ALA A 94 3.75 -9.06 -14.91
N VAL A 95 3.36 -8.57 -16.10
CA VAL A 95 2.19 -9.03 -16.88
C VAL A 95 2.64 -9.45 -18.28
N ALA A 96 3.80 -10.12 -18.38
CA ALA A 96 4.29 -10.70 -19.63
C ALA A 96 4.71 -12.17 -19.52
N GLU A 97 4.52 -12.83 -18.37
CA GLU A 97 4.85 -14.26 -18.19
C GLU A 97 3.63 -15.10 -17.78
N THR A 98 2.43 -14.69 -18.18
CA THR A 98 1.31 -15.65 -18.35
C THR A 98 0.77 -15.53 -19.77
N THR A 99 1.68 -15.77 -20.72
CA THR A 99 1.33 -16.38 -22.00
C THR A 99 2.36 -17.48 -22.25
N LEU A 100 2.16 -18.61 -21.59
CA LEU A 100 2.82 -19.87 -21.88
C LEU A 100 1.73 -20.95 -21.88
N GLY A 101 1.42 -21.46 -23.08
CA GLY A 101 0.58 -22.63 -23.31
C GLY A 101 -0.79 -22.33 -23.87
#